data_AF-A0A7V9E4Y0-F1
#
_entry.id   AF-A0A7V9E4Y0-F1
#
_cell.length_a   1.000
_cell.length_b   1.000
_cell.length_c   1.000
_cell.angle_alpha   90.00
_cell.angle_beta   90.00
_cell.angle_gamma   90.00
#
_symmetry.space_group_name_H-M   'P 1'
#
loop_
_entity.id
_entity.type
_entity.pdbx_description
1 polymer ?
#
loop_
_entity_poly.entity_id
_entity_poly.type
_entity_poly.pdbx_seq_one_letter_code
_entity_poly.pdbx_strand_id
1 'polypeptide(L)'
;MPEPIEVRKIPLHSVSDASELAALIDDGVLDADRVIAVIGKTEGNGGVNDYTRIIADRAFREVLVAKGSRSVEEVKQIPIVWSGGTDGVISPHATVFATLPADKAVRTDEPRLTVGFAMSDRISPEDIGRTAMIEKVAAAVRTAMDRAGITDPADVHYVQTKTPLLTIDTIRDAKSRGQRVWTENTHESMDLSNATTALGIATALGEIDQPADDQVMHDLSLFSAVASCSSGVELDQAQIVVVGNVRGIGGRYRIGHDVMRDALDQDGIWSAIRDAGLDLPERPHHSDLEGRLVNVFLKCEADPTGAVRDRRNAMLDDSDVHWHRQIKACVGGVAAAVTGDPAVFVSVAAVHQGPSGGGPVAAIVDLGGTLEG
;
A
#
# COMPACT_ATOMS: atom_id res chain seq x y z
N MET A 1 -22.15 -0.55 6.89
CA MET A 1 -21.95 -2.00 7.09
C MET A 1 -21.05 -2.47 5.96
N PRO A 2 -20.05 -3.32 6.25
CA PRO A 2 -19.17 -3.85 5.21
C PRO A 2 -19.96 -4.67 4.18
N GLU A 3 -19.61 -4.51 2.91
CA GLU A 3 -20.10 -5.32 1.80
C GLU A 3 -19.01 -6.33 1.38
N PRO A 4 -19.37 -7.48 0.77
CA PRO A 4 -18.39 -8.37 0.16
C PRO A 4 -17.54 -7.62 -0.87
N ILE A 5 -16.26 -7.98 -0.99
CA ILE A 5 -15.31 -7.31 -1.89
C ILE A 5 -15.01 -8.19 -3.09
N GLU A 6 -15.01 -7.59 -4.29
CA GLU A 6 -14.34 -8.11 -5.48
C GLU A 6 -13.01 -7.39 -5.63
N VAL A 7 -11.94 -8.15 -5.87
CA VAL A 7 -10.58 -7.61 -6.06
C VAL A 7 -9.96 -8.18 -7.32
N ARG A 8 -9.47 -7.31 -8.19
CA ARG A 8 -8.90 -7.69 -9.49
C ARG A 8 -7.55 -7.03 -9.70
N LYS A 9 -6.54 -7.83 -10.01
CA LYS A 9 -5.24 -7.37 -10.51
C LYS A 9 -5.30 -7.30 -12.03
N ILE A 10 -5.00 -6.13 -12.58
CA ILE A 10 -5.01 -5.86 -14.03
C ILE A 10 -3.68 -5.23 -14.48
N PRO A 11 -3.12 -5.65 -15.62
CA PRO A 11 -1.93 -5.01 -16.18
C PRO A 11 -2.25 -3.61 -16.69
N LEU A 12 -1.21 -2.76 -16.77
CA LEU A 12 -1.24 -1.52 -17.54
C LEU A 12 -0.37 -1.71 -18.78
N HIS A 13 -0.96 -1.63 -19.96
CA HIS A 13 -0.25 -1.80 -21.24
C HIS A 13 0.54 -0.55 -21.65
N SER A 14 0.31 0.60 -20.99
CA SER A 14 1.07 1.85 -21.15
C SER A 14 0.81 2.82 -19.98
N VAL A 15 1.58 3.91 -19.88
CA VAL A 15 1.43 4.98 -18.87
C VAL A 15 0.01 5.51 -18.66
N SER A 16 -0.84 5.53 -19.68
CA SER A 16 -2.21 6.06 -19.64
C SER A 16 -3.27 4.99 -19.89
N ASP A 17 -2.91 3.71 -19.73
CA ASP A 17 -3.83 2.61 -19.96
C ASP A 17 -4.78 2.40 -18.77
N ALA A 18 -6.06 2.29 -19.06
CA ALA A 18 -7.10 1.84 -18.14
C ALA A 18 -8.09 0.89 -18.85
N SER A 19 -7.67 0.28 -19.97
CA SER A 19 -8.52 -0.55 -20.82
C SER A 19 -8.99 -1.83 -20.13
N GLU A 20 -8.15 -2.44 -19.29
CA GLU A 20 -8.53 -3.64 -18.51
C GLU A 20 -9.57 -3.31 -17.43
N LEU A 21 -9.50 -2.13 -16.81
CA LEU A 21 -10.56 -1.65 -15.91
C LEU A 21 -11.87 -1.48 -16.69
N ALA A 22 -11.79 -0.86 -17.87
CA ALA A 22 -12.94 -0.68 -18.74
C ALA A 22 -13.57 -2.02 -19.15
N ALA A 23 -12.74 -3.02 -19.50
CA ALA A 23 -13.18 -4.36 -19.88
C ALA A 23 -13.86 -5.09 -18.71
N LEU A 24 -13.29 -5.04 -17.50
CA LEU A 24 -13.93 -5.64 -16.32
C LEU A 24 -15.32 -5.05 -16.02
N ILE A 25 -15.52 -3.77 -16.29
CA ILE A 25 -16.82 -3.11 -16.15
C ILE A 25 -17.77 -3.53 -17.28
N ASP A 26 -17.30 -3.53 -18.52
CA ASP A 26 -18.10 -3.91 -19.69
C ASP A 26 -18.56 -5.38 -19.64
N ASP A 27 -17.71 -6.26 -19.12
CA ASP A 27 -18.00 -7.68 -18.91
C ASP A 27 -18.87 -7.94 -17.66
N GLY A 28 -19.19 -6.89 -16.89
CA GLY A 28 -20.02 -6.99 -15.68
C GLY A 28 -19.34 -7.71 -14.50
N VAL A 29 -18.01 -7.81 -14.51
CA VAL A 29 -17.23 -8.34 -13.38
C VAL A 29 -17.21 -7.34 -12.23
N LEU A 30 -17.09 -6.05 -12.55
CA LEU A 30 -17.12 -4.95 -11.60
C LEU A 30 -18.20 -3.93 -12.00
N ASP A 31 -18.81 -3.27 -11.02
CA ASP A 31 -19.59 -2.06 -11.26
C ASP A 31 -18.71 -0.84 -11.02
N ALA A 32 -18.66 0.08 -12.00
CA ALA A 32 -17.89 1.30 -11.90
C ALA A 32 -18.25 2.10 -10.65
N ASP A 33 -19.51 2.14 -10.22
CA ASP A 33 -19.96 2.88 -9.04
C ASP A 33 -19.60 2.20 -7.71
N ARG A 34 -19.24 0.92 -7.77
CA ARG A 34 -18.84 0.15 -6.59
C ARG A 34 -17.34 0.09 -6.39
N VAL A 35 -16.53 0.63 -7.31
CA VAL A 35 -15.08 0.78 -7.10
C VAL A 35 -14.84 1.74 -5.94
N ILE A 36 -14.16 1.24 -4.90
CA ILE A 36 -13.92 1.96 -3.65
C ILE A 36 -12.43 2.23 -3.39
N ALA A 37 -11.51 1.52 -4.06
CA ALA A 37 -10.09 1.82 -4.00
C ALA A 37 -9.35 1.25 -5.22
N VAL A 38 -8.23 1.89 -5.58
CA VAL A 38 -7.27 1.38 -6.54
C VAL A 38 -5.86 1.54 -5.98
N ILE A 39 -5.05 0.49 -6.04
CA ILE A 39 -3.65 0.51 -5.61
C ILE A 39 -2.80 -0.02 -6.76
N GLY A 40 -1.84 0.74 -7.26
CA GLY A 40 -1.12 0.35 -8.46
C GLY A 40 0.34 0.79 -8.55
N LYS A 41 1.02 0.18 -9.50
CA LYS A 41 2.42 0.39 -9.88
C LYS A 41 2.48 1.10 -11.23
N THR A 42 3.16 2.25 -11.28
CA THR A 42 3.37 3.00 -12.53
C THR A 42 4.85 3.04 -12.91
N GLU A 43 5.12 3.12 -14.22
CA GLU A 43 6.45 2.89 -14.81
C GLU A 43 7.42 4.07 -14.77
N GLY A 44 7.10 5.14 -14.04
CA GLY A 44 8.02 6.25 -13.84
C GLY A 44 9.21 5.90 -12.94
N ASN A 45 9.96 6.90 -12.49
CA ASN A 45 11.16 6.68 -11.68
C ASN A 45 10.87 6.42 -10.18
N GLY A 46 9.62 6.57 -9.73
CA GLY A 46 9.23 6.42 -8.32
C GLY A 46 9.73 7.51 -7.38
N GLY A 47 10.33 8.58 -7.90
CA GLY A 47 10.83 9.72 -7.14
C GLY A 47 9.86 10.89 -7.08
N VAL A 48 10.43 12.09 -6.85
CA VAL A 48 9.67 13.34 -6.73
C VAL A 48 8.98 13.70 -8.03
N ASN A 49 9.72 13.72 -9.15
CA ASN A 49 9.26 14.16 -10.47
C ASN A 49 8.65 13.03 -11.32
N ASP A 50 8.03 12.04 -10.67
CA ASP A 50 7.33 10.97 -11.37
C ASP A 50 5.91 11.40 -11.74
N TYR A 51 5.70 11.76 -13.01
CA TYR A 51 4.41 12.17 -13.56
C TYR A 51 3.56 11.00 -14.08
N THR A 52 4.08 9.76 -14.08
CA THR A 52 3.27 8.61 -14.50
C THR A 52 2.11 8.36 -13.54
N ARG A 53 2.29 8.71 -12.26
CA ARG A 53 1.25 8.65 -11.22
C ARG A 53 0.01 9.47 -11.59
N ILE A 54 0.19 10.72 -12.03
CA ILE A 54 -0.93 11.60 -12.40
C ILE A 54 -1.56 11.21 -13.75
N ILE A 55 -0.78 10.61 -14.66
CA ILE A 55 -1.29 10.12 -15.95
C ILE A 55 -2.21 8.90 -15.72
N ALA A 56 -1.76 7.94 -14.89
CA ALA A 56 -2.55 6.77 -14.53
C ALA A 56 -3.80 7.16 -13.72
N ASP A 57 -3.69 8.08 -12.75
CA ASP A 57 -4.82 8.58 -11.96
C ASP A 57 -5.90 9.16 -12.87
N ARG A 58 -5.51 10.04 -13.80
CA ARG A 58 -6.43 10.62 -14.77
C ARG A 58 -7.11 9.54 -15.62
N ALA A 59 -6.34 8.61 -16.19
CA ALA A 59 -6.88 7.56 -17.05
C ALA A 59 -7.92 6.69 -16.32
N PHE A 60 -7.64 6.28 -15.09
CA PHE A 60 -8.56 5.47 -14.29
C PHE A 60 -9.81 6.25 -13.90
N ARG A 61 -9.68 7.50 -13.46
CA ARG A 61 -10.84 8.34 -13.12
C ARG A 61 -11.72 8.63 -14.32
N GLU A 62 -11.14 8.84 -15.51
CA GLU A 62 -11.90 9.03 -16.75
C GLU A 62 -12.77 7.80 -17.07
N VAL A 63 -12.26 6.58 -16.87
CA VAL A 63 -13.07 5.35 -17.03
C VAL A 63 -14.18 5.26 -16.00
N LEU A 64 -13.91 5.54 -14.73
CA LEU A 64 -14.91 5.48 -13.66
C LEU A 64 -16.04 6.50 -13.87
N VAL A 65 -15.72 7.71 -14.32
CA VAL A 65 -16.72 8.73 -14.68
C VAL A 65 -17.51 8.31 -15.91
N ALA A 66 -16.85 7.79 -16.95
CA ALA A 66 -17.50 7.46 -18.21
C ALA A 66 -18.43 6.24 -18.12
N LYS A 67 -18.14 5.29 -17.22
CA LYS A 67 -18.87 4.03 -17.09
C LYS A 67 -19.76 3.92 -15.84
N GLY A 68 -19.67 4.88 -14.91
CA GLY A 68 -20.49 4.95 -13.71
C GLY A 68 -21.57 6.02 -13.78
N SER A 69 -22.32 6.18 -12.69
CA SER A 69 -23.25 7.28 -12.46
C SER A 69 -22.73 8.32 -11.47
N ARG A 70 -21.64 8.03 -10.75
CA ARG A 70 -20.96 8.98 -9.86
C ARG A 70 -20.49 10.23 -10.62
N SER A 71 -20.68 11.38 -10.01
CA SER A 71 -20.13 12.65 -10.46
C SER A 71 -18.59 12.65 -10.44
N VAL A 72 -17.98 13.58 -11.17
CA VAL A 72 -16.52 13.78 -11.14
C VAL A 72 -16.03 14.05 -9.71
N GLU A 73 -16.81 14.80 -8.93
CA GLU A 73 -16.51 15.13 -7.53
C GLU A 73 -16.53 13.89 -6.64
N GLU A 74 -17.49 12.99 -6.82
CA GLU A 74 -17.56 11.72 -6.08
C GLU A 74 -16.43 10.76 -6.50
N VAL A 75 -16.14 10.66 -7.81
CA VAL A 75 -15.01 9.85 -8.30
C VAL A 75 -13.68 10.37 -7.77
N LYS A 76 -13.51 11.68 -7.61
CA LYS A 76 -12.31 12.28 -6.99
C LYS A 76 -12.10 11.85 -5.54
N GLN A 77 -13.15 11.47 -4.81
CA GLN A 77 -13.03 10.98 -3.43
C GLN A 77 -12.58 9.52 -3.35
N ILE A 78 -12.56 8.78 -4.46
CA ILE A 78 -12.09 7.40 -4.46
C ILE A 78 -10.58 7.40 -4.23
N PRO A 79 -10.09 6.66 -3.21
CA PRO A 79 -8.68 6.52 -2.99
C PRO A 79 -8.02 5.72 -4.11
N ILE A 80 -7.22 6.42 -4.93
CA ILE A 80 -6.36 5.82 -5.95
C ILE A 80 -4.92 6.10 -5.56
N VAL A 81 -4.13 5.05 -5.35
CA VAL A 81 -2.74 5.14 -4.86
C VAL A 81 -1.79 4.57 -5.89
N TRP A 82 -0.98 5.44 -6.48
CA TRP A 82 0.07 5.05 -7.42
C TRP A 82 1.46 5.11 -6.77
N SER A 83 2.11 3.95 -6.69
CA SER A 83 3.52 3.81 -6.32
C SER A 83 4.37 3.66 -7.58
N GLY A 84 5.03 4.75 -7.98
CA GLY A 84 5.90 4.76 -9.15
C GLY A 84 7.16 3.90 -9.00
N GLY A 85 7.90 3.72 -10.10
CA GLY A 85 9.09 2.89 -10.14
C GLY A 85 8.72 1.41 -10.30
N THR A 86 8.99 0.86 -11.47
CA THR A 86 8.86 -0.57 -11.78
C THR A 86 10.21 -1.13 -12.22
N ASP A 87 11.24 -0.85 -11.42
CA ASP A 87 12.61 -1.28 -11.67
C ASP A 87 12.75 -2.81 -11.73
N GLY A 88 13.71 -3.28 -12.53
CA GLY A 88 13.96 -4.70 -12.73
C GLY A 88 12.85 -5.35 -13.56
N VAL A 89 12.19 -6.36 -12.99
CA VAL A 89 11.16 -7.16 -13.67
C VAL A 89 9.73 -6.77 -13.29
N ILE A 90 9.53 -5.81 -12.38
CA ILE A 90 8.19 -5.46 -11.90
C ILE A 90 7.33 -4.98 -13.08
N SER A 91 6.13 -5.55 -13.20
CA SER A 91 5.18 -5.16 -14.25
C SER A 91 4.25 -4.04 -13.76
N PRO A 92 4.05 -2.96 -14.55
CA PRO A 92 3.01 -1.96 -14.28
C PRO A 92 1.61 -2.61 -14.23
N HIS A 93 0.88 -2.36 -13.14
CA HIS A 93 -0.42 -2.97 -12.89
C HIS A 93 -1.23 -2.17 -11.87
N ALA A 94 -2.52 -2.43 -11.78
CA ALA A 94 -3.41 -1.94 -10.74
C ALA A 94 -4.15 -3.08 -10.07
N THR A 95 -4.35 -2.98 -8.76
CA THR A 95 -5.31 -3.81 -8.01
C THR A 95 -6.51 -2.95 -7.67
N VAL A 96 -7.67 -3.35 -8.19
CA VAL A 96 -8.95 -2.63 -8.08
C VAL A 96 -9.81 -3.34 -7.05
N PHE A 97 -10.34 -2.58 -6.10
CA PHE A 97 -11.26 -3.06 -5.06
C PHE A 97 -12.64 -2.47 -5.31
N ALA A 98 -13.65 -3.34 -5.41
CA ALA A 98 -15.04 -2.93 -5.52
C ALA A 98 -15.91 -3.66 -4.51
N THR A 99 -16.97 -3.02 -4.02
CA THR A 99 -17.99 -3.77 -3.29
C THR A 99 -18.81 -4.62 -4.26
N LEU A 100 -19.36 -5.72 -3.77
CA LEU A 100 -20.38 -6.50 -4.43
C LEU A 100 -21.72 -6.26 -3.75
N PRO A 101 -22.84 -6.26 -4.51
CA PRO A 101 -24.15 -6.34 -3.92
C PRO A 101 -24.23 -7.51 -2.93
N ALA A 102 -24.82 -7.29 -1.75
CA ALA A 102 -24.82 -8.30 -0.67
C ALA A 102 -25.47 -9.64 -1.07
N ASP A 103 -26.38 -9.65 -2.05
CA ASP A 103 -27.04 -10.83 -2.60
C ASP A 103 -26.18 -11.61 -3.62
N LYS A 104 -25.05 -11.05 -4.06
CA LYS A 104 -24.10 -11.70 -4.98
C LYS A 104 -23.06 -12.57 -4.28
N ALA A 105 -23.05 -12.60 -2.94
CA ALA A 105 -22.15 -13.44 -2.17
C ALA A 105 -22.86 -14.18 -1.04
N VAL A 106 -22.53 -15.47 -0.86
CA VAL A 106 -23.02 -16.25 0.27
C VAL A 106 -22.33 -15.78 1.54
N ARG A 107 -23.12 -15.34 2.52
CA ARG A 107 -22.61 -14.94 3.83
C ARG A 107 -21.94 -16.12 4.52
N THR A 108 -20.83 -15.87 5.19
CA THR A 108 -20.08 -16.87 5.95
C THR A 108 -19.57 -16.27 7.26
N ASP A 109 -19.38 -17.12 8.27
CA ASP A 109 -18.72 -16.73 9.52
C ASP A 109 -17.19 -16.81 9.41
N GLU A 110 -16.66 -17.27 8.28
CA GLU A 110 -15.24 -17.19 8.00
C GLU A 110 -14.77 -15.75 7.75
N PRO A 111 -13.52 -15.40 8.10
CA PRO A 111 -12.95 -14.11 7.76
C PRO A 111 -12.88 -13.93 6.23
N ARG A 112 -13.38 -12.80 5.74
CA ARG A 112 -13.33 -12.39 4.33
C ARG A 112 -12.88 -10.95 4.19
N LEU A 113 -12.25 -10.67 3.04
CA LEU A 113 -11.68 -9.39 2.69
C LEU A 113 -12.71 -8.26 2.87
N THR A 114 -12.29 -7.21 3.56
CA THR A 114 -13.01 -5.94 3.67
C THR A 114 -12.05 -4.79 3.46
N VAL A 115 -12.59 -3.65 3.02
CA VAL A 115 -11.84 -2.43 2.77
C VAL A 115 -12.58 -1.25 3.36
N GLY A 116 -11.88 -0.43 4.13
CA GLY A 116 -12.37 0.86 4.59
C GLY A 116 -11.36 1.95 4.25
N PHE A 117 -11.86 3.16 4.02
CA PHE A 117 -11.00 4.29 3.66
C PHE A 117 -11.42 5.59 4.34
N ALA A 118 -10.43 6.45 4.56
CA ALA A 118 -10.62 7.76 5.16
C ALA A 118 -9.58 8.76 4.64
N MET A 119 -9.93 10.04 4.72
CA MET A 119 -8.99 11.14 4.60
C MET A 119 -8.70 11.66 6.01
N SER A 120 -7.44 12.00 6.31
CA SER A 120 -7.10 12.71 7.54
C SER A 120 -7.54 14.16 7.49
N ASP A 121 -7.48 14.85 8.63
CA ASP A 121 -7.39 16.31 8.62
C ASP A 121 -6.20 16.78 7.78
N ARG A 122 -6.25 18.03 7.32
CA ARG A 122 -5.17 18.65 6.55
C ARG A 122 -3.83 18.55 7.28
N ILE A 123 -2.81 18.11 6.58
CA ILE A 123 -1.44 17.99 7.07
C ILE A 123 -0.67 19.21 6.59
N SER A 124 -0.33 20.09 7.52
CA SER A 124 0.47 21.28 7.21
C SER A 124 1.93 20.87 6.97
N PRO A 125 2.72 21.67 6.23
CA PRO A 125 4.12 21.33 5.97
C PRO A 125 4.95 21.17 7.25
N GLU A 126 4.65 21.95 8.29
CA GLU A 126 5.28 21.85 9.61
C GLU A 126 4.81 20.65 10.45
N ASP A 127 3.79 19.91 10.03
CA ASP A 127 3.36 18.68 10.70
C ASP A 127 4.19 17.46 10.23
N ILE A 128 4.73 17.52 9.01
CA ILE A 128 5.48 16.41 8.40
C ILE A 128 6.76 16.15 9.21
N GLY A 129 6.92 14.92 9.67
CA GLY A 129 8.03 14.53 10.55
C GLY A 129 7.74 14.68 12.04
N ARG A 130 6.51 14.97 12.45
CA ARG A 130 6.16 15.29 13.85
C ARG A 130 4.87 14.61 14.31
N THR A 131 4.73 14.55 15.63
CA THR A 131 3.56 14.04 16.37
C THR A 131 2.22 14.54 15.84
N ALA A 132 2.13 15.80 15.43
CA ALA A 132 0.90 16.36 14.84
C ALA A 132 0.42 15.57 13.60
N MET A 133 1.32 15.10 12.74
CA MET A 133 0.97 14.25 11.60
C MET A 133 0.63 12.82 12.06
N ILE A 134 1.35 12.29 13.05
CA ILE A 134 1.09 10.96 13.64
C ILE A 134 -0.35 10.88 14.17
N GLU A 135 -0.79 11.87 14.94
CA GLU A 135 -2.13 11.93 15.53
C GLU A 135 -3.23 12.02 14.45
N LYS A 136 -3.03 12.86 13.42
CA LYS A 136 -3.97 13.01 12.30
C LYS A 136 -4.13 11.71 11.51
N VAL A 137 -3.01 11.03 11.23
CA VAL A 137 -3.00 9.73 10.57
C VAL A 137 -3.69 8.71 11.45
N ALA A 138 -3.36 8.64 12.74
CA ALA A 138 -3.92 7.66 13.65
C ALA A 138 -5.45 7.76 13.76
N ALA A 139 -5.98 8.99 13.82
CA ALA A 139 -7.42 9.24 13.83
C ALA A 139 -8.11 8.76 12.53
N ALA A 140 -7.47 9.01 11.37
CA ALA A 140 -7.99 8.58 10.09
C ALA A 140 -7.92 7.05 9.89
N VAL A 141 -6.88 6.38 10.41
CA VAL A 141 -6.79 4.91 10.41
C VAL A 141 -7.95 4.30 11.19
N ARG A 142 -8.23 4.79 12.40
CA ARG A 142 -9.39 4.32 13.20
C ARG A 142 -10.71 4.53 12.46
N THR A 143 -10.87 5.69 11.81
CA THR A 143 -12.06 5.95 10.98
C THR A 143 -12.17 4.98 9.79
N ALA A 144 -11.06 4.65 9.15
CA ALA A 144 -11.03 3.68 8.06
C ALA A 144 -11.32 2.25 8.55
N MET A 145 -10.82 1.85 9.72
CA MET A 145 -11.17 0.57 10.37
C MET A 145 -12.66 0.47 10.66
N ASP A 146 -13.25 1.50 11.26
CA ASP A 146 -14.69 1.55 11.54
C ASP A 146 -15.53 1.40 10.27
N ARG A 147 -15.10 2.05 9.18
CA ARG A 147 -15.76 1.94 7.86
C ARG A 147 -15.58 0.56 7.22
N ALA A 148 -14.46 -0.10 7.47
CA ALA A 148 -14.21 -1.49 7.08
C ALA A 148 -15.02 -2.49 7.93
N GLY A 149 -15.61 -2.04 9.05
CA GLY A 149 -16.28 -2.89 10.02
C GLY A 149 -15.33 -3.71 10.88
N ILE A 150 -14.05 -3.33 10.96
CA ILE A 150 -13.02 -4.02 11.74
C ILE A 150 -12.96 -3.40 13.14
N THR A 151 -13.14 -4.22 14.17
CA THR A 151 -13.08 -3.77 15.58
C THR A 151 -11.83 -4.23 16.31
N ASP A 152 -11.20 -5.31 15.84
CA ASP A 152 -9.94 -5.83 16.39
C ASP A 152 -8.79 -5.46 15.45
N PRO A 153 -7.77 -4.72 15.89
CA PRO A 153 -6.59 -4.43 15.07
C PRO A 153 -5.91 -5.67 14.48
N ALA A 154 -6.03 -6.84 15.12
CA ALA A 154 -5.46 -8.09 14.61
C ALA A 154 -6.10 -8.56 13.29
N ASP A 155 -7.31 -8.09 12.97
CA ASP A 155 -7.98 -8.37 11.69
C ASP A 155 -7.55 -7.38 10.58
N VAL A 156 -6.66 -6.42 10.86
CA VAL A 156 -6.03 -5.53 9.87
C VAL A 156 -4.73 -6.16 9.39
N HIS A 157 -4.57 -6.32 8.08
CA HIS A 157 -3.38 -6.95 7.48
C HIS A 157 -2.60 -6.02 6.56
N TYR A 158 -3.19 -4.90 6.14
CA TYR A 158 -2.52 -3.97 5.24
C TYR A 158 -3.15 -2.58 5.33
N VAL A 159 -2.34 -1.56 5.56
CA VAL A 159 -2.77 -0.16 5.56
C VAL A 159 -1.96 0.60 4.52
N GLN A 160 -2.53 0.79 3.33
CA GLN A 160 -1.94 1.60 2.28
C GLN A 160 -2.29 3.07 2.50
N THR A 161 -1.29 3.95 2.36
CA THR A 161 -1.53 5.39 2.43
C THR A 161 -0.92 6.17 1.28
N LYS A 162 -1.45 7.36 1.04
CA LYS A 162 -0.83 8.39 0.24
C LYS A 162 -0.80 9.70 1.02
N THR A 163 0.37 10.29 1.23
CA THR A 163 0.54 11.51 2.04
C THR A 163 1.31 12.62 1.30
N PRO A 164 1.17 13.89 1.72
CA PRO A 164 1.98 14.99 1.19
C PRO A 164 3.48 14.80 1.43
N LEU A 165 4.29 15.41 0.57
CA LEU A 165 5.73 15.63 0.80
C LEU A 165 6.04 17.14 0.87
N LEU A 166 7.27 17.51 1.23
CA LEU A 166 7.70 18.90 1.27
C LEU A 166 8.26 19.37 -0.08
N THR A 167 7.51 20.22 -0.77
CA THR A 167 7.96 20.95 -1.96
C THR A 167 8.60 22.29 -1.59
N ILE A 168 9.32 22.89 -2.55
CA ILE A 168 9.84 24.26 -2.41
C ILE A 168 8.74 25.24 -1.98
N ASP A 169 7.54 25.12 -2.55
CA ASP A 169 6.45 26.04 -2.28
C ASP A 169 5.86 25.83 -0.88
N THR A 170 5.68 24.58 -0.43
CA THR A 170 5.18 24.28 0.92
C THR A 170 6.19 24.63 2.00
N ILE A 171 7.49 24.47 1.74
CA ILE A 171 8.56 24.92 2.64
C ILE A 171 8.53 26.45 2.78
N ARG A 172 8.39 27.18 1.66
CA ARG A 172 8.30 28.64 1.66
C ARG A 172 7.04 29.13 2.36
N ASP A 173 5.90 28.47 2.16
CA ASP A 173 4.65 28.76 2.86
C ASP A 173 4.83 28.67 4.38
N ALA A 174 5.36 27.55 4.89
CA ALA A 174 5.63 27.39 6.31
C ALA A 174 6.54 28.49 6.87
N LYS A 175 7.66 28.79 6.18
CA LYS A 175 8.56 29.88 6.56
C LYS A 175 7.86 31.24 6.59
N SER A 176 6.97 31.52 5.63
CA SER A 176 6.22 32.79 5.57
C SER A 176 5.26 32.96 6.75
N ARG A 177 4.80 31.85 7.34
CA ARG A 177 3.95 31.81 8.54
C ARG A 177 4.77 31.72 9.84
N GLY A 178 6.10 31.84 9.78
CA GLY A 178 7.01 31.75 10.93
C GLY A 178 7.23 30.32 11.44
N GLN A 179 6.85 29.31 10.66
CA GLN A 179 6.97 27.89 11.01
C GLN A 179 8.27 27.29 10.50
N ARG A 180 8.71 26.19 11.12
CA ARG A 180 9.87 25.40 10.69
C ARG A 180 9.41 24.06 10.14
N VAL A 181 10.02 23.63 9.05
CA VAL A 181 9.90 22.24 8.54
C VAL A 181 11.01 21.36 9.12
N TRP A 182 10.83 20.04 9.06
CA TRP A 182 11.83 19.08 9.57
C TRP A 182 13.07 19.01 8.66
N THR A 183 12.86 18.99 7.34
CA THR A 183 13.92 19.08 6.31
C THR A 183 13.53 20.07 5.23
N GLU A 184 14.54 20.65 4.56
CA GLU A 184 14.37 21.47 3.36
C GLU A 184 14.67 20.69 2.06
N ASN A 185 14.99 19.39 2.16
CA ASN A 185 15.22 18.51 1.03
C ASN A 185 13.92 17.75 0.65
N THR A 186 13.40 18.01 -0.55
CA THR A 186 12.18 17.38 -1.04
C THR A 186 12.27 15.87 -1.14
N HIS A 187 13.42 15.30 -1.50
CA HIS A 187 13.59 13.84 -1.58
C HIS A 187 13.53 13.21 -0.19
N GLU A 188 14.30 13.73 0.77
CA GLU A 188 14.30 13.26 2.17
C GLU A 188 12.90 13.39 2.81
N SER A 189 12.15 14.42 2.45
CA SER A 189 10.78 14.60 2.95
C SER A 189 9.81 13.49 2.53
N MET A 190 10.09 12.76 1.44
CA MET A 190 9.29 11.61 1.04
C MET A 190 9.39 10.49 2.07
N ASP A 191 10.61 10.18 2.49
CA ASP A 191 10.92 9.12 3.44
C ASP A 191 10.40 9.50 4.81
N LEU A 192 10.65 10.75 5.23
CA LEU A 192 10.11 11.33 6.46
C LEU A 192 8.58 11.24 6.51
N SER A 193 7.89 11.63 5.44
CA SER A 193 6.43 11.57 5.40
C SER A 193 5.93 10.14 5.52
N ASN A 194 6.56 9.19 4.84
CA ASN A 194 6.18 7.78 4.91
C ASN A 194 6.38 7.22 6.32
N ALA A 195 7.54 7.51 6.92
CA ALA A 195 7.92 7.08 8.26
C ALA A 195 6.98 7.64 9.34
N THR A 196 6.66 8.94 9.26
CA THR A 196 5.71 9.59 10.18
C THR A 196 4.32 9.00 10.05
N THR A 197 3.88 8.68 8.83
CA THR A 197 2.59 8.03 8.59
C THR A 197 2.55 6.63 9.18
N ALA A 198 3.63 5.86 9.02
CA ALA A 198 3.72 4.51 9.54
C ALA A 198 3.64 4.46 11.08
N LEU A 199 4.26 5.42 11.77
CA LEU A 199 4.09 5.58 13.21
C LEU A 199 2.63 5.91 13.59
N GLY A 200 1.95 6.74 12.79
CA GLY A 200 0.51 7.00 12.99
C GLY A 200 -0.35 5.75 12.84
N ILE A 201 -0.01 4.85 11.91
CA ILE A 201 -0.66 3.54 11.77
C ILE A 201 -0.36 2.66 12.98
N ALA A 202 0.92 2.55 13.38
CA ALA A 202 1.33 1.74 14.52
C ALA A 202 0.61 2.17 15.82
N THR A 203 0.51 3.48 16.07
CA THR A 203 -0.22 4.04 17.21
C THR A 203 -1.73 3.82 17.11
N ALA A 204 -2.32 3.84 15.91
CA ALA A 204 -3.75 3.56 15.73
C ALA A 204 -4.12 2.12 16.05
N LEU A 205 -3.26 1.18 15.65
CA LEU A 205 -3.44 -0.26 15.81
C LEU A 205 -2.95 -0.78 17.17
N GLY A 206 -2.34 0.08 18.00
CA GLY A 206 -1.83 -0.30 19.32
C GLY A 206 -0.55 -1.13 19.27
N GLU A 207 0.18 -1.09 18.15
CA GLU A 207 1.49 -1.77 17.99
C GLU A 207 2.59 -1.07 18.81
N ILE A 208 2.47 0.26 18.98
CA ILE A 208 3.37 1.09 19.77
C ILE A 208 2.57 2.11 20.61
N ASP A 209 3.19 2.58 21.70
CA ASP A 209 2.75 3.79 22.38
C ASP A 209 3.00 5.04 21.52
N GLN A 210 2.37 6.16 21.86
CA GLN A 210 2.55 7.43 21.15
C GLN A 210 4.03 7.86 21.17
N PRO A 211 4.72 7.93 20.01
CA PRO A 211 6.14 8.31 19.97
C PRO A 211 6.32 9.82 20.12
N ALA A 212 7.52 10.22 20.53
CA ALA A 212 7.97 11.61 20.53
C ALA A 212 8.55 12.04 19.16
N ASP A 213 8.59 13.36 18.91
CA ASP A 213 9.10 13.94 17.66
C ASP A 213 10.54 13.52 17.33
N ASP A 214 11.40 13.34 18.34
CA ASP A 214 12.80 12.98 18.17
C ASP A 214 13.04 11.49 17.86
N GLN A 215 12.02 10.65 18.04
CA GLN A 215 12.08 9.23 17.68
C GLN A 215 11.80 8.99 16.19
N VAL A 216 11.10 9.91 15.52
CA VAL A 216 10.79 9.82 14.08
C VAL A 216 12.09 9.80 13.27
N MET A 217 12.25 8.81 12.39
CA MET A 217 13.46 8.49 11.60
C MET A 217 14.66 7.95 12.39
N HIS A 218 14.59 7.85 13.73
CA HIS A 218 15.75 7.53 14.56
C HIS A 218 15.58 6.24 15.36
N ASP A 219 14.45 6.06 16.03
CA ASP A 219 14.17 4.85 16.81
C ASP A 219 13.59 3.76 15.91
N LEU A 220 14.47 3.01 15.25
CA LEU A 220 14.10 1.95 14.30
C LEU A 220 13.51 0.71 15.00
N SER A 221 13.41 0.68 16.33
CA SER A 221 12.68 -0.36 17.05
C SER A 221 11.16 -0.16 16.98
N LEU A 222 10.71 1.06 16.65
CA LEU A 222 9.31 1.41 16.47
C LEU A 222 8.91 1.20 15.02
N PHE A 223 7.93 0.34 14.78
CA PHE A 223 7.37 0.14 13.44
C PHE A 223 5.96 -0.43 13.49
N SER A 224 5.24 -0.32 12.37
CA SER A 224 4.03 -1.09 12.10
C SER A 224 4.35 -2.30 11.24
N ALA A 225 3.75 -3.46 11.55
CA ALA A 225 3.86 -4.68 10.77
C ALA A 225 2.95 -4.71 9.53
N VAL A 226 2.05 -3.72 9.37
CA VAL A 226 1.05 -3.68 8.29
C VAL A 226 1.03 -2.37 7.49
N ALA A 227 1.82 -1.37 7.90
CA ALA A 227 1.87 -0.07 7.22
C ALA A 227 2.60 -0.16 5.87
N SER A 228 1.99 0.38 4.83
CA SER A 228 2.62 0.61 3.54
C SER A 228 2.37 2.03 3.08
N CYS A 229 3.32 2.90 3.38
CA CYS A 229 3.18 4.33 3.16
C CYS A 229 3.85 4.76 1.85
N SER A 230 3.17 5.64 1.13
CA SER A 230 3.69 6.32 -0.05
C SER A 230 3.39 7.81 0.06
N SER A 231 4.25 8.64 -0.51
CA SER A 231 4.06 10.08 -0.56
C SER A 231 4.05 10.61 -1.99
N GLY A 232 3.47 11.80 -2.17
CA GLY A 232 3.31 12.45 -3.46
C GLY A 232 3.01 13.94 -3.31
N VAL A 233 3.08 14.66 -4.42
CA VAL A 233 2.87 16.12 -4.47
C VAL A 233 1.39 16.51 -4.61
N GLU A 234 0.53 15.54 -4.88
CA GLU A 234 -0.85 15.73 -5.31
C GLU A 234 -1.88 15.98 -4.17
N LEU A 235 -1.49 15.82 -2.90
CA LEU A 235 -2.41 15.87 -1.74
C LEU A 235 -1.88 16.78 -0.63
N ASP A 236 -2.79 17.29 0.21
CA ASP A 236 -2.49 17.97 1.49
C ASP A 236 -3.16 17.30 2.71
N GLN A 237 -3.67 16.08 2.51
CA GLN A 237 -4.25 15.19 3.51
C GLN A 237 -3.68 13.78 3.31
N ALA A 238 -3.69 12.95 4.35
CA ALA A 238 -3.41 11.53 4.21
C ALA A 238 -4.65 10.81 3.69
N GLN A 239 -4.51 10.12 2.56
CA GLN A 239 -5.49 9.18 2.06
C GLN A 239 -5.15 7.79 2.59
N ILE A 240 -6.09 7.13 3.26
CA ILE A 240 -5.87 5.87 3.97
C ILE A 240 -6.82 4.81 3.43
N VAL A 241 -6.27 3.63 3.12
CA VAL A 241 -7.00 2.43 2.76
C VAL A 241 -6.59 1.33 3.73
N VAL A 242 -7.50 0.97 4.63
CA VAL A 242 -7.36 -0.16 5.55
C VAL A 242 -7.94 -1.38 4.87
N VAL A 243 -7.14 -2.45 4.79
CA VAL A 243 -7.52 -3.74 4.22
C VAL A 243 -7.32 -4.81 5.30
N GLY A 244 -8.36 -5.58 5.52
CA GLY A 244 -8.38 -6.59 6.56
C GLY A 244 -9.46 -7.62 6.30
N ASN A 245 -9.85 -8.34 7.34
CA ASN A 245 -10.91 -9.33 7.27
C ASN A 245 -12.05 -9.02 8.24
N VAL A 246 -13.28 -9.32 7.85
CA VAL A 246 -14.42 -9.38 8.77
C VAL A 246 -15.20 -10.67 8.58
N ARG A 247 -15.90 -11.08 9.63
CA ARG A 247 -16.82 -12.24 9.61
C ARG A 247 -18.24 -11.79 9.34
N GLY A 248 -19.09 -12.72 8.90
CA GLY A 248 -20.52 -12.48 8.69
C GLY A 248 -20.86 -11.76 7.39
N ILE A 249 -19.85 -11.46 6.56
CA ILE A 249 -20.00 -11.04 5.17
C ILE A 249 -19.77 -12.25 4.24
N GLY A 250 -20.06 -12.08 2.96
CA GLY A 250 -19.66 -13.05 1.94
C GLY A 250 -18.37 -12.65 1.26
N GLY A 251 -18.10 -13.30 0.13
CA GLY A 251 -16.95 -13.00 -0.72
C GLY A 251 -16.01 -14.20 -0.81
N ARG A 252 -15.13 -14.15 -1.79
CA ARG A 252 -14.19 -15.23 -2.08
C ARG A 252 -12.75 -14.91 -1.68
N TYR A 253 -12.45 -13.65 -1.37
CA TYR A 253 -11.09 -13.23 -1.07
C TYR A 253 -10.82 -13.15 0.43
N ARG A 254 -9.57 -13.36 0.81
CA ARG A 254 -9.04 -13.16 2.15
C ARG A 254 -7.65 -12.52 2.04
N ILE A 255 -7.31 -11.67 3.01
CA ILE A 255 -5.96 -11.11 3.15
C ILE A 255 -5.25 -11.73 4.34
N GLY A 256 -3.94 -11.85 4.23
CA GLY A 256 -3.03 -12.17 5.33
C GLY A 256 -1.76 -11.33 5.23
N HIS A 257 -0.95 -11.33 6.28
CA HIS A 257 0.34 -10.64 6.26
C HIS A 257 1.41 -11.34 7.09
N ASP A 258 2.65 -10.98 6.81
CA ASP A 258 3.81 -11.16 7.67
C ASP A 258 4.78 -10.00 7.39
N VAL A 259 6.01 -10.09 7.87
CA VAL A 259 7.05 -9.08 7.68
C VAL A 259 8.31 -9.73 7.12
N MET A 260 8.83 -9.17 6.04
CA MET A 260 10.16 -9.51 5.54
C MET A 260 11.21 -8.95 6.48
N ARG A 261 12.10 -9.80 6.99
CA ARG A 261 13.19 -9.39 7.90
C ARG A 261 14.35 -8.70 7.20
N ASP A 262 14.56 -9.05 5.93
CA ASP A 262 15.53 -8.43 5.04
C ASP A 262 15.03 -8.52 3.59
N ALA A 263 15.75 -7.85 2.68
CA ALA A 263 15.41 -7.82 1.25
C ALA A 263 15.40 -9.18 0.54
N LEU A 264 15.89 -10.25 1.17
CA LEU A 264 15.99 -11.61 0.60
C LEU A 264 15.05 -12.61 1.31
N ASP A 265 14.19 -12.13 2.20
CA ASP A 265 13.31 -12.97 3.02
C ASP A 265 12.07 -13.45 2.25
N GLN A 266 12.26 -14.46 1.39
CA GLN A 266 11.17 -15.14 0.69
C GLN A 266 10.20 -15.83 1.64
N ASP A 267 10.68 -16.29 2.80
CA ASP A 267 9.86 -17.00 3.76
C ASP A 267 8.79 -16.07 4.36
N GLY A 268 9.11 -14.80 4.62
CA GLY A 268 8.11 -13.79 4.99
C GLY A 268 6.98 -13.64 3.96
N ILE A 269 7.31 -13.70 2.65
CA ILE A 269 6.29 -13.64 1.58
C ILE A 269 5.40 -14.89 1.61
N TRP A 270 6.00 -16.07 1.77
CA TRP A 270 5.24 -17.32 1.88
C TRP A 270 4.37 -17.38 3.14
N SER A 271 4.86 -16.88 4.27
CA SER A 271 4.08 -16.77 5.50
C SER A 271 2.85 -15.89 5.33
N ALA A 272 2.97 -14.74 4.66
CA ALA A 272 1.81 -13.88 4.36
C ALA A 272 0.75 -14.59 3.51
N ILE A 273 1.17 -15.39 2.53
CA ILE A 273 0.29 -16.17 1.66
C ILE A 273 -0.45 -17.27 2.47
N ARG A 274 0.25 -17.92 3.41
CA ARG A 274 -0.38 -18.89 4.33
C ARG A 274 -1.36 -18.24 5.29
N ASP A 275 -0.99 -17.10 5.88
CA ASP A 275 -1.86 -16.33 6.77
C ASP A 275 -3.16 -15.91 6.06
N ALA A 276 -3.06 -15.61 4.76
CA ALA A 276 -4.20 -15.31 3.91
C ALA A 276 -5.12 -16.52 3.66
N GLY A 277 -4.67 -17.74 4.01
CA GLY A 277 -5.50 -18.94 4.05
C GLY A 277 -5.21 -19.98 2.96
N LEU A 278 -4.11 -19.86 2.22
CA LEU A 278 -3.68 -20.96 1.34
C LEU A 278 -2.93 -22.04 2.13
N ASP A 279 -3.42 -23.27 2.04
CA ASP A 279 -2.67 -24.43 2.49
C ASP A 279 -1.57 -24.74 1.47
N LEU A 280 -0.31 -24.77 1.94
CA LEU A 280 0.86 -24.89 1.09
C LEU A 280 1.83 -25.95 1.67
N PRO A 281 2.61 -26.66 0.85
CA PRO A 281 3.64 -27.59 1.33
C PRO A 281 4.68 -26.90 2.21
N GLU A 282 5.39 -27.60 3.09
CA GLU A 282 6.42 -26.99 3.99
C GLU A 282 7.41 -26.07 3.26
N ARG A 283 7.78 -26.41 2.02
CA ARG A 283 8.62 -25.60 1.13
C ARG A 283 7.85 -25.30 -0.16
N PRO A 284 7.05 -24.22 -0.18
CA PRO A 284 6.24 -23.90 -1.34
C PRO A 284 7.09 -23.52 -2.55
N HIS A 285 6.52 -23.72 -3.72
CA HIS A 285 7.00 -23.20 -4.99
C HIS A 285 5.87 -22.39 -5.65
N HIS A 286 6.19 -21.44 -6.54
CA HIS A 286 5.17 -20.59 -7.18
C HIS A 286 4.10 -21.38 -7.94
N SER A 287 4.40 -22.61 -8.37
CA SER A 287 3.44 -23.53 -9.00
C SER A 287 2.32 -23.96 -8.05
N ASP A 288 2.56 -23.98 -6.75
CA ASP A 288 1.60 -24.41 -5.73
C ASP A 288 0.50 -23.37 -5.47
N LEU A 289 0.65 -22.16 -6.04
CA LEU A 289 -0.34 -21.10 -5.93
C LEU A 289 -1.58 -21.34 -6.79
N GLU A 290 -1.46 -22.13 -7.87
CA GLU A 290 -2.57 -22.56 -8.73
C GLU A 290 -3.52 -21.42 -9.18
N GLY A 291 -2.97 -20.22 -9.41
CA GLY A 291 -3.74 -19.02 -9.80
C GLY A 291 -4.60 -18.41 -8.70
N ARG A 292 -4.45 -18.85 -7.45
CA ARG A 292 -5.22 -18.36 -6.29
C ARG A 292 -4.61 -17.15 -5.61
N LEU A 293 -3.36 -16.80 -5.89
CA LEU A 293 -2.77 -15.55 -5.40
C LEU A 293 -3.21 -14.39 -6.29
N VAL A 294 -3.97 -13.44 -5.75
CA VAL A 294 -4.37 -12.23 -6.49
C VAL A 294 -3.18 -11.28 -6.62
N ASN A 295 -2.62 -10.88 -5.49
CA ASN A 295 -1.43 -10.02 -5.46
C ASN A 295 -0.71 -10.10 -4.10
N VAL A 296 0.54 -9.64 -4.09
CA VAL A 296 1.28 -9.30 -2.87
C VAL A 296 1.59 -7.80 -2.84
N PHE A 297 1.55 -7.23 -1.65
CA PHE A 297 1.82 -5.81 -1.39
C PHE A 297 2.87 -5.72 -0.31
N LEU A 298 4.03 -5.15 -0.64
CA LEU A 298 5.14 -5.14 0.30
C LEU A 298 6.01 -3.90 0.23
N LYS A 299 6.72 -3.68 1.33
CA LYS A 299 7.70 -2.62 1.50
C LYS A 299 9.12 -3.19 1.47
N CYS A 300 10.07 -2.37 1.05
CA CYS A 300 11.49 -2.67 1.18
C CYS A 300 12.33 -1.41 1.35
N GLU A 301 13.52 -1.56 1.94
CA GLU A 301 14.52 -0.51 2.01
C GLU A 301 15.94 -1.05 2.06
N ALA A 302 16.91 -0.19 1.77
CA ALA A 302 18.30 -0.53 2.04
C ALA A 302 18.56 -0.38 3.54
N ASP A 303 19.08 -1.43 4.17
CA ASP A 303 19.43 -1.40 5.59
C ASP A 303 20.51 -0.33 5.85
N PRO A 304 20.33 0.58 6.84
CA PRO A 304 21.27 1.65 7.18
C PRO A 304 22.64 1.14 7.65
N THR A 305 22.76 -0.14 8.04
CA THR A 305 24.07 -0.78 8.30
C THR A 305 24.90 -0.96 7.03
N GLY A 306 24.29 -0.82 5.85
CA GLY A 306 24.93 -1.03 4.55
C GLY A 306 25.18 -2.51 4.23
N ALA A 307 24.50 -3.43 4.92
CA ALA A 307 24.69 -4.87 4.76
C ALA A 307 23.37 -5.65 4.70
N VAL A 308 23.40 -6.81 4.04
CA VAL A 308 22.34 -7.82 4.08
C VAL A 308 23.00 -9.15 4.43
N ARG A 309 22.56 -9.81 5.51
CA ARG A 309 23.14 -11.09 6.00
C ARG A 309 24.66 -11.05 6.10
N ASP A 310 25.18 -10.06 6.82
CA ASP A 310 26.62 -9.79 7.04
C ASP A 310 27.44 -9.49 5.78
N ARG A 311 26.79 -9.19 4.64
CA ARG A 311 27.46 -8.81 3.40
C ARG A 311 27.24 -7.34 3.08
N ARG A 312 28.33 -6.58 3.09
CA ARG A 312 28.35 -5.18 2.64
C ARG A 312 27.85 -5.07 1.20
N ASN A 313 26.98 -4.10 0.96
CA ASN A 313 26.60 -3.62 -0.38
C ASN A 313 26.97 -2.13 -0.52
N ALA A 314 26.65 -1.52 -1.66
CA ALA A 314 26.99 -0.11 -1.94
C ALA A 314 25.75 0.76 -2.23
N MET A 315 24.54 0.28 -1.95
CA MET A 315 23.31 0.99 -2.33
C MET A 315 23.26 2.41 -1.77
N LEU A 316 23.64 2.59 -0.50
CA LEU A 316 23.59 3.89 0.19
C LEU A 316 24.71 4.85 -0.24
N ASP A 317 25.81 4.34 -0.80
CA ASP A 317 26.94 5.15 -1.28
C ASP A 317 26.84 5.45 -2.79
N ASP A 318 25.83 4.87 -3.47
CA ASP A 318 25.65 5.00 -4.90
C ASP A 318 25.05 6.36 -5.27
N SER A 319 25.86 7.21 -5.89
CA SER A 319 25.47 8.56 -6.31
C SER A 319 24.78 8.58 -7.68
N ASP A 320 24.80 7.48 -8.42
CA ASP A 320 24.26 7.40 -9.78
C ASP A 320 22.82 6.89 -9.77
N VAL A 321 22.58 5.80 -9.04
CA VAL A 321 21.26 5.18 -8.91
C VAL A 321 20.87 5.13 -7.45
N HIS A 322 19.91 5.99 -7.07
CA HIS A 322 19.40 6.04 -5.70
C HIS A 322 19.01 4.64 -5.19
N TRP A 323 19.35 4.31 -3.95
CA TRP A 323 19.08 3.02 -3.32
C TRP A 323 17.61 2.58 -3.43
N HIS A 324 16.68 3.54 -3.43
CA HIS A 324 15.25 3.31 -3.75
C HIS A 324 15.04 2.46 -4.99
N ARG A 325 15.74 2.75 -6.09
CA ARG A 325 15.55 2.01 -7.34
C ARG A 325 16.22 0.65 -7.28
N GLN A 326 17.41 0.57 -6.69
CA GLN A 326 18.17 -0.67 -6.54
C GLN A 326 17.43 -1.70 -5.68
N ILE A 327 16.97 -1.30 -4.49
CA ILE A 327 16.28 -2.21 -3.58
C ILE A 327 14.92 -2.62 -4.12
N LYS A 328 14.22 -1.72 -4.82
CA LYS A 328 12.96 -2.06 -5.49
C LYS A 328 13.14 -3.12 -6.55
N ALA A 329 14.19 -3.00 -7.38
CA ALA A 329 14.52 -4.03 -8.38
C ALA A 329 14.85 -5.38 -7.73
N CYS A 330 15.67 -5.35 -6.67
CA CYS A 330 16.09 -6.53 -5.93
C CYS A 330 14.88 -7.28 -5.35
N VAL A 331 14.07 -6.59 -4.54
CA VAL A 331 12.90 -7.20 -3.89
C VAL A 331 11.79 -7.51 -4.89
N GLY A 332 11.67 -6.75 -5.98
CA GLY A 332 10.82 -7.08 -7.12
C GLY A 332 11.14 -8.45 -7.71
N GLY A 333 12.42 -8.76 -7.90
CA GLY A 333 12.87 -10.09 -8.33
C GLY A 333 12.59 -11.19 -7.30
N VAL A 334 12.83 -10.92 -6.01
CA VAL A 334 12.56 -11.86 -4.91
C VAL A 334 11.07 -12.21 -4.83
N ALA A 335 10.20 -11.20 -4.89
CA ALA A 335 8.74 -11.38 -4.85
C ALA A 335 8.21 -12.05 -6.13
N ALA A 336 8.68 -11.64 -7.31
CA ALA A 336 8.28 -12.28 -8.57
C ALA A 336 8.68 -13.76 -8.63
N ALA A 337 9.82 -14.14 -8.04
CA ALA A 337 10.25 -15.54 -7.96
C ALA A 337 9.36 -16.39 -7.04
N VAL A 338 8.81 -15.81 -5.96
CA VAL A 338 7.85 -16.45 -5.06
C VAL A 338 6.47 -16.57 -5.71
N THR A 339 6.00 -15.49 -6.31
CA THR A 339 4.64 -15.43 -6.89
C THR A 339 4.53 -16.07 -8.27
N GLY A 340 5.64 -16.23 -8.99
CA GLY A 340 5.65 -16.67 -10.38
C GLY A 340 5.11 -15.61 -11.35
N ASP A 341 4.85 -14.39 -10.88
CA ASP A 341 4.23 -13.30 -11.63
C ASP A 341 4.96 -11.97 -11.33
N PRO A 342 5.49 -11.26 -12.35
CA PRO A 342 6.14 -9.97 -12.14
C PRO A 342 5.19 -8.81 -11.74
N ALA A 343 3.87 -8.97 -11.87
CA ALA A 343 2.89 -7.98 -11.42
C ALA A 343 2.70 -8.09 -9.90
N VAL A 344 3.68 -7.58 -9.15
CA VAL A 344 3.72 -7.51 -7.68
C VAL A 344 3.86 -6.08 -7.20
N PHE A 345 3.15 -5.71 -6.13
CA PHE A 345 3.22 -4.36 -5.59
C PHE A 345 4.41 -4.25 -4.62
N VAL A 346 5.52 -3.70 -5.11
CA VAL A 346 6.72 -3.39 -4.31
C VAL A 346 6.91 -1.88 -4.19
N SER A 347 6.94 -1.39 -2.95
CA SER A 347 7.13 0.03 -2.63
C SER A 347 8.32 0.22 -1.70
N VAL A 348 8.99 1.37 -1.78
CA VAL A 348 10.25 1.66 -1.06
C VAL A 348 10.08 2.76 -0.02
N ALA A 349 11.15 3.05 0.73
CA ALA A 349 11.18 3.98 1.87
C ALA A 349 10.38 3.42 3.06
N ALA A 350 10.95 2.41 3.72
CA ALA A 350 10.27 1.53 4.66
C ALA A 350 10.58 1.84 6.13
N VAL A 351 11.22 2.96 6.45
CA VAL A 351 11.44 3.39 7.84
C VAL A 351 10.12 3.36 8.61
N HIS A 352 10.14 2.72 9.80
CA HIS A 352 8.98 2.42 10.67
C HIS A 352 7.88 1.54 10.04
N GLN A 353 8.15 0.89 8.91
CA GLN A 353 7.27 -0.06 8.24
C GLN A 353 8.00 -1.39 8.20
N GLY A 354 7.84 -2.21 9.25
CA GLY A 354 8.66 -3.41 9.49
C GLY A 354 10.03 -3.10 10.12
N PRO A 355 10.86 -4.12 10.37
CA PRO A 355 12.20 -3.94 10.88
C PRO A 355 13.08 -3.24 9.84
N SER A 356 14.11 -2.56 10.34
CA SER A 356 15.18 -1.97 9.52
C SER A 356 15.69 -2.95 8.46
N GLY A 357 15.75 -2.50 7.20
CA GLY A 357 16.19 -3.32 6.06
C GLY A 357 15.15 -4.31 5.51
N GLY A 358 13.98 -4.38 6.15
CA GLY A 358 12.87 -5.25 5.80
C GLY A 358 11.62 -4.49 5.34
N GLY A 359 10.45 -5.07 5.61
CA GLY A 359 9.16 -4.43 5.40
C GLY A 359 7.96 -5.37 5.48
N PRO A 360 6.74 -4.85 5.77
CA PRO A 360 5.51 -5.61 5.70
C PRO A 360 5.33 -6.26 4.34
N VAL A 361 4.72 -7.45 4.34
CA VAL A 361 4.23 -8.12 3.15
C VAL A 361 2.83 -8.64 3.42
N ALA A 362 1.85 -8.18 2.64
CA ALA A 362 0.49 -8.67 2.67
C ALA A 362 0.18 -9.45 1.38
N ALA A 363 -0.64 -10.49 1.48
CA ALA A 363 -1.09 -11.29 0.36
C ALA A 363 -2.61 -11.36 0.33
N ILE A 364 -3.20 -11.13 -0.84
CA ILE A 364 -4.64 -11.36 -1.07
C ILE A 364 -4.78 -12.62 -1.90
N VAL A 365 -5.60 -13.56 -1.42
CA VAL A 365 -5.81 -14.86 -2.07
C VAL A 365 -7.29 -15.10 -2.36
N ASP A 366 -7.55 -15.90 -3.38
CA ASP A 366 -8.85 -16.38 -3.78
C ASP A 366 -9.12 -17.76 -3.14
N LEU A 367 -10.14 -17.79 -2.29
CA LEU A 367 -10.68 -18.97 -1.62
C LEU A 367 -12.00 -19.44 -2.27
N GLY A 368 -12.38 -18.85 -3.41
CA GLY A 368 -13.52 -19.29 -4.19
C GLY A 368 -13.23 -20.63 -4.86
N GLY A 369 -14.03 -21.64 -4.53
CA GLY A 369 -13.89 -23.01 -5.02
C GLY A 369 -13.51 -24.04 -3.93
N THR A 370 -13.02 -23.62 -2.76
CA THR A 370 -12.68 -24.53 -1.64
C THR A 370 -13.87 -24.91 -0.74
N LEU A 371 -15.10 -24.96 -1.28
CA LEU A 371 -16.29 -25.44 -0.54
C LEU A 371 -16.45 -26.98 -0.56
N GLU A 372 -15.47 -27.74 -1.03
CA GLU A 372 -15.49 -29.20 -0.95
C GLU A 372 -14.14 -29.74 -0.46
N GLY A 373 -14.20 -30.42 0.69
CA GLY A 373 -13.09 -31.06 1.40
C GLY A 373 -13.52 -31.49 2.80
#